data_AF-A0A0B5H4Y7-F1
#
_entry.id   AF-A0A0B5H4Y7-F1
#
_cell.length_a   1.000
_cell.length_b   1.000
_cell.length_c   1.000
_cell.angle_alpha   90.00
_cell.angle_beta   90.00
_cell.angle_gamma   90.00
#
_symmetry.space_group_name_H-M   'P 1'
#
loop_
_entity.id
_entity.type
_entity.pdbx_description
1 polymer ?
#
loop_
_entity_poly.entity_id
_entity_poly.type
_entity_poly.pdbx_seq_one_letter_code
_entity_poly.pdbx_strand_id
1 'polypeptide(L)'
;MAVDRDGFLSLRSLSYVNELLNGERELDRDSVSYTQLSREVSAAFADFARLAMVNDLDLLQLWAAGSNTDALSISVEEMNSNQFRDWLAAIGLGRTLRMYDDSLHTEFEDEFNDRLQKLIEFANEELDDEEISE
;
A
#
# COMPACT_ATOMS: atom_id res chain seq x y z
N MET A 1 -25.56 -10.49 -0.65
CA MET A 1 -24.20 -10.83 -0.20
C MET A 1 -23.51 -9.54 0.15
N ALA A 2 -23.01 -9.41 1.38
CA ALA A 2 -22.07 -8.34 1.68
C ALA A 2 -20.83 -8.60 0.84
N VAL A 3 -20.39 -7.61 0.06
CA VAL A 3 -19.10 -7.68 -0.61
C VAL A 3 -18.08 -7.67 0.54
N ASP A 4 -17.45 -8.82 0.78
CA ASP A 4 -16.31 -8.89 1.69
C ASP A 4 -15.26 -7.96 1.11
N ARG A 5 -14.99 -6.87 1.82
CA ARG A 5 -14.09 -5.83 1.32
C ARG A 5 -12.79 -5.92 2.10
N ASP A 6 -11.71 -6.11 1.37
CA ASP A 6 -10.36 -6.10 1.92
C ASP A 6 -9.89 -4.66 2.20
N GLY A 7 -9.31 -4.45 3.38
CA GLY A 7 -8.68 -3.19 3.81
C GLY A 7 -9.10 -2.71 5.21
N PHE A 8 -8.29 -1.86 5.84
CA PHE A 8 -8.50 -1.45 7.24
C PHE A 8 -9.59 -0.38 7.43
N LEU A 9 -9.86 0.42 6.39
CA LEU A 9 -10.88 1.47 6.46
C LEU A 9 -12.28 0.87 6.43
N SER A 10 -13.21 1.35 7.25
CA SER A 10 -14.63 0.97 7.11
C SER A 10 -15.26 1.56 5.84
N LEU A 11 -16.43 1.04 5.45
CA LEU A 11 -17.22 1.62 4.35
C LEU A 11 -17.56 3.10 4.58
N ARG A 12 -17.77 3.50 5.83
CA ARG A 12 -18.04 4.90 6.19
C ARG A 12 -16.83 5.79 5.91
N SER A 13 -15.65 5.39 6.38
CA SER A 13 -14.43 6.16 6.19
C SER A 13 -14.04 6.23 4.72
N LEU A 14 -14.24 5.14 3.97
CA LEU A 14 -14.06 5.16 2.51
C LEU A 14 -15.00 6.12 1.81
N SER A 15 -16.31 6.07 2.10
CA SER A 15 -17.27 7.00 1.51
C SER A 15 -16.85 8.43 1.76
N TYR A 16 -16.45 8.74 3.01
CA TYR A 16 -15.96 10.05 3.38
C TYR A 16 -14.72 10.46 2.57
N VAL A 17 -13.72 9.59 2.43
CA VAL A 17 -12.52 9.86 1.62
C VAL A 17 -12.86 10.06 0.14
N ASN A 18 -13.76 9.23 -0.42
CA ASN A 18 -14.17 9.36 -1.81
C ASN A 18 -14.92 10.68 -2.07
N GLU A 19 -15.81 11.09 -1.18
CA GLU A 19 -16.48 12.39 -1.26
C GLU A 19 -15.48 13.56 -1.23
N LEU A 20 -14.41 13.46 -0.41
CA LEU A 20 -13.32 14.45 -0.39
C LEU A 20 -12.54 14.47 -1.70
N LEU A 21 -12.19 13.29 -2.24
CA LEU A 21 -11.43 13.16 -3.49
C LEU A 21 -12.22 13.68 -4.71
N ASN A 22 -13.53 13.49 -4.71
CA ASN A 22 -14.42 13.96 -5.78
C ASN A 22 -14.81 15.44 -5.63
N GLY A 23 -14.41 16.12 -4.55
CA GLY A 23 -14.83 17.49 -4.25
C GLY A 23 -16.31 17.63 -3.89
N GLU A 24 -16.99 16.52 -3.57
CA GLU A 24 -18.39 16.49 -3.12
C GLU A 24 -18.53 16.98 -1.67
N ARG A 25 -17.43 16.98 -0.91
CA ARG A 25 -17.35 17.42 0.47
C ARG A 25 -16.01 18.12 0.73
N GLU A 26 -16.01 19.13 1.61
CA GLU A 26 -14.80 19.73 2.16
C GLU A 26 -14.31 19.00 3.43
N LEU A 27 -13.02 19.13 3.74
CA LEU A 27 -12.44 18.52 4.94
C LEU A 27 -13.03 19.14 6.21
N ASP A 28 -13.93 18.41 6.86
CA ASP A 28 -14.54 18.79 8.14
C ASP A 28 -13.96 17.97 9.30
N ARG A 29 -13.12 18.61 10.11
CA ARG A 29 -12.41 18.00 11.24
C ARG A 29 -13.33 17.72 12.44
N ASP A 30 -14.49 18.37 12.52
CA ASP A 30 -15.45 18.16 13.61
C ASP A 30 -16.49 17.07 13.25
N SER A 31 -16.47 16.58 12.00
CA SER A 31 -17.38 15.53 11.55
C SER A 31 -17.13 14.18 12.25
N VAL A 32 -18.22 13.45 12.46
CA VAL A 32 -18.16 12.06 12.95
C VAL A 32 -17.36 11.17 12.00
N SER A 33 -17.45 11.42 10.68
CA SER A 33 -16.68 10.66 9.68
C SER A 33 -15.18 10.91 9.79
N TYR A 34 -14.75 12.15 10.00
CA TYR A 34 -13.33 12.46 10.23
C TYR A 34 -12.82 11.84 11.53
N THR A 35 -13.61 11.92 12.61
CA THR A 35 -13.25 11.28 13.89
C THR A 35 -13.10 9.76 13.73
N GLN A 36 -13.99 9.12 12.97
CA GLN A 36 -13.90 7.69 12.68
C GLN A 36 -12.65 7.35 11.84
N LEU A 37 -12.39 8.11 10.77
CA LEU A 37 -11.21 7.94 9.92
C LEU A 37 -9.93 8.05 10.75
N SER A 38 -9.83 9.06 11.63
CA SER A 38 -8.68 9.24 12.52
C SER A 38 -8.42 8.03 13.44
N ARG A 39 -9.49 7.44 14.01
CA ARG A 39 -9.39 6.24 14.84
C ARG A 39 -8.92 5.02 14.05
N GLU A 40 -9.43 4.85 12.84
CA GLU A 40 -9.05 3.72 11.97
C GLU A 40 -7.61 3.83 11.51
N VAL A 41 -7.15 5.02 11.13
CA VAL A 41 -5.74 5.29 10.80
C VAL A 41 -4.84 4.99 12.00
N SER A 42 -5.23 5.43 13.21
CA SER A 42 -4.48 5.14 14.44
C SER A 42 -4.41 3.64 14.74
N ALA A 43 -5.50 2.90 14.50
CA ALA A 43 -5.53 1.45 14.68
C ALA A 43 -4.60 0.74 13.69
N ALA A 44 -4.60 1.15 12.41
CA ALA A 44 -3.70 0.60 11.40
C ALA A 44 -2.22 0.78 11.78
N PHE A 45 -1.83 1.96 12.28
CA PHE A 45 -0.46 2.18 12.75
C PHE A 45 -0.11 1.35 13.99
N ALA A 46 -1.06 1.10 14.90
CA ALA A 46 -0.83 0.20 16.02
C ALA A 46 -0.56 -1.24 15.57
N ASP A 47 -1.22 -1.69 14.49
CA ASP A 47 -0.95 -3.01 13.90
C ASP A 47 0.40 -3.05 13.21
N PHE A 48 0.77 -2.02 12.44
CA PHE A 48 2.12 -1.91 11.86
C PHE A 48 3.22 -1.93 12.93
N ALA A 49 3.01 -1.24 14.06
CA ALA A 49 3.97 -1.27 15.16
C ALA A 49 4.17 -2.70 15.71
N ARG A 50 3.11 -3.51 15.79
CA ARG A 50 3.21 -4.92 16.21
C ARG A 50 3.99 -5.76 15.21
N LEU A 51 3.76 -5.55 13.91
CA LEU A 51 4.50 -6.24 12.85
C LEU A 51 5.99 -5.89 12.91
N ALA A 52 6.32 -4.61 13.06
CA ALA A 52 7.69 -4.11 13.13
C ALA A 52 8.48 -4.60 14.36
N MET A 53 7.79 -5.11 15.40
CA MET A 53 8.46 -5.71 16.57
C MET A 53 9.01 -7.12 16.29
N VAL A 54 8.69 -7.74 15.15
CA VAL A 54 9.25 -9.02 14.74
C VAL A 54 10.56 -8.76 14.00
N ASN A 55 11.70 -8.97 14.67
CA ASN A 55 13.03 -8.58 14.19
C ASN A 55 13.40 -9.14 12.80
N ASP A 56 12.92 -10.34 12.47
CA ASP A 56 13.24 -11.04 11.21
C ASP A 56 12.12 -10.94 10.17
N LEU A 57 11.11 -10.08 10.41
CA LEU A 57 10.01 -9.89 9.46
C LEU A 57 10.33 -8.76 8.48
N ASP A 58 10.71 -9.13 7.26
CA ASP A 58 10.80 -8.18 6.16
C ASP A 58 9.40 -7.86 5.61
N LEU A 59 8.87 -6.68 5.98
CA LEU A 59 7.55 -6.23 5.54
C LEU A 59 7.49 -5.95 4.04
N LEU A 60 8.62 -5.57 3.42
CA LEU A 60 8.69 -5.33 1.99
C LEU A 60 8.61 -6.65 1.24
N GLN A 61 9.36 -7.66 1.68
CA GLN A 61 9.26 -9.01 1.14
C GLN A 61 7.87 -9.61 1.37
N LEU A 62 7.26 -9.41 2.54
CA LEU A 62 5.91 -9.88 2.84
C LEU A 62 4.86 -9.27 1.90
N TRP A 63 4.98 -7.97 1.60
CA TRP A 63 4.12 -7.30 0.64
C TRP A 63 4.36 -7.80 -0.79
N ALA A 64 5.63 -7.93 -1.20
CA ALA A 64 6.01 -8.38 -2.54
C ALA A 64 5.53 -9.81 -2.82
N ALA A 65 5.67 -10.73 -1.86
CA ALA A 65 5.19 -12.11 -1.97
C ALA A 65 3.65 -12.20 -2.08
N GLY A 66 2.93 -11.22 -1.53
CA GLY A 66 1.47 -11.15 -1.58
C GLY A 66 0.91 -10.35 -2.75
N SER A 67 1.74 -9.63 -3.50
CA SER A 67 1.33 -8.72 -4.57
C SER A 67 1.73 -9.26 -5.93
N ASN A 68 0.83 -9.22 -6.90
CA ASN A 68 1.25 -9.42 -8.28
C ASN A 68 1.97 -8.14 -8.79
N THR A 69 3.30 -8.12 -8.72
CA THR A 69 4.13 -6.99 -9.15
C THR A 69 3.92 -6.63 -10.62
N ASP A 70 3.47 -7.57 -11.46
CA ASP A 70 3.14 -7.32 -12.87
C ASP A 70 1.96 -6.35 -13.03
N ALA A 71 1.11 -6.19 -12.00
CA ALA A 71 0.00 -5.25 -12.04
C ALA A 71 0.46 -3.79 -12.23
N LEU A 72 1.70 -3.45 -11.90
CA LEU A 72 2.26 -2.11 -12.17
C LEU A 72 2.50 -1.83 -13.66
N SER A 73 2.58 -2.87 -14.49
CA SER A 73 2.86 -2.79 -15.93
C SER A 73 1.61 -2.78 -16.81
N ILE A 74 0.45 -3.12 -16.24
CA ILE A 74 -0.83 -3.21 -16.94
C ILE A 74 -1.53 -1.85 -16.90
N SER A 75 -2.22 -1.45 -17.96
CA SER A 75 -3.06 -0.25 -17.93
C SER A 75 -4.21 -0.43 -16.93
N VAL A 76 -4.50 0.59 -16.12
CA VAL A 76 -5.61 0.56 -15.14
C VAL A 76 -6.95 0.20 -15.79
N GLU A 77 -7.17 0.59 -17.05
CA GLU A 77 -8.39 0.29 -17.82
C GLU A 77 -8.54 -1.20 -18.18
N GLU A 78 -7.45 -1.96 -18.16
CA GLU A 78 -7.38 -3.37 -18.55
C GLU A 78 -7.28 -4.31 -17.34
N MET A 79 -7.12 -3.76 -16.13
CA MET A 79 -6.96 -4.55 -14.91
C MET A 79 -8.27 -5.22 -14.48
N ASN A 80 -8.18 -6.49 -14.07
CA ASN A 80 -9.24 -7.10 -13.28
C ASN A 80 -9.22 -6.59 -11.82
N SER A 81 -10.25 -6.91 -11.04
CA SER A 81 -10.39 -6.41 -9.66
C SER A 81 -9.22 -6.75 -8.73
N ASN A 82 -8.59 -7.92 -8.90
CA ASN A 82 -7.43 -8.32 -8.09
C ASN A 82 -6.18 -7.52 -8.49
N GLN A 83 -5.92 -7.41 -9.79
CA GLN A 83 -4.80 -6.60 -10.31
C GLN A 83 -4.94 -5.12 -9.91
N PHE A 84 -6.16 -4.57 -9.96
CA PHE A 84 -6.42 -3.21 -9.51
C PHE A 84 -6.19 -3.04 -8.00
N ARG A 85 -6.54 -4.04 -7.19
CA ARG A 85 -6.27 -4.03 -5.74
C ARG A 85 -4.77 -4.06 -5.45
N ASP A 86 -4.03 -4.91 -6.14
CA ASP A 86 -2.57 -5.02 -5.99
C ASP A 86 -1.88 -3.73 -6.45
N TRP A 87 -2.35 -3.14 -7.55
CA TRP A 87 -1.93 -1.81 -8.02
C TRP A 87 -2.22 -0.72 -6.97
N LEU A 88 -3.41 -0.69 -6.37
CA LEU A 88 -3.74 0.25 -5.30
C LEU A 88 -2.83 0.08 -4.08
N ALA A 89 -2.46 -1.16 -3.72
CA ALA A 89 -1.53 -1.42 -2.63
C ALA A 89 -0.13 -0.86 -2.94
N ALA A 90 0.36 -1.09 -4.16
CA ALA A 90 1.65 -0.56 -4.62
C ALA A 90 1.70 0.97 -4.65
N ILE A 91 0.67 1.61 -5.24
CA ILE A 91 0.55 3.07 -5.24
C ILE A 91 0.40 3.61 -3.81
N GLY A 92 -0.36 2.91 -2.95
CA GLY A 92 -0.56 3.28 -1.55
C GLY A 92 0.74 3.29 -0.75
N LEU A 93 1.62 2.30 -0.98
CA LEU A 93 2.94 2.24 -0.37
C LEU A 93 3.78 3.46 -0.77
N GLY A 94 3.96 3.70 -2.08
CA GLY A 94 4.74 4.84 -2.57
C GLY A 94 4.19 6.19 -2.08
N ARG A 95 2.86 6.38 -2.09
CA ARG A 95 2.23 7.60 -1.57
C ARG A 95 2.47 7.80 -0.08
N THR A 96 2.49 6.73 0.71
CA THR A 96 2.76 6.80 2.15
C THR A 96 4.19 7.26 2.43
N LEU A 97 5.16 6.73 1.68
CA LEU A 97 6.56 7.14 1.77
C LEU A 97 6.73 8.61 1.41
N ARG A 98 6.12 9.06 0.30
CA ARG A 98 6.15 10.47 -0.08
C ARG A 98 5.54 11.38 0.99
N MET A 99 4.40 11.00 1.55
CA MET A 99 3.77 11.77 2.63
C MET A 99 4.69 11.90 3.86
N TYR A 100 5.47 10.85 4.17
CA TYR A 100 6.46 10.88 5.24
C TYR A 100 7.61 11.83 4.89
N ASP A 101 8.17 11.74 3.69
CA ASP A 101 9.23 12.64 3.20
C ASP A 101 8.79 14.10 3.18
N ASP A 102 7.60 14.39 2.67
CA ASP A 102 7.03 15.74 2.65
C ASP A 102 6.82 16.30 4.07
N SER A 103 6.38 15.44 5.01
CA SER A 103 6.03 15.86 6.38
C SER A 103 7.26 16.03 7.28
N LEU A 104 8.33 15.27 7.05
CA LEU A 104 9.52 15.22 7.90
C LEU A 104 10.78 15.73 7.21
N HIS A 105 10.68 16.12 5.94
CA HIS A 105 11.79 16.57 5.09
C HIS A 105 12.91 15.51 4.99
N THR A 106 12.54 14.28 4.64
CA THR A 106 13.45 13.13 4.44
C THR A 106 13.52 12.68 2.97
N GLU A 107 14.40 11.71 2.66
CA GLU A 107 14.59 11.11 1.33
C GLU A 107 14.32 9.58 1.36
N PHE A 108 13.39 9.15 2.21
CA PHE A 108 13.11 7.74 2.48
C PHE A 108 12.47 7.01 1.28
N GLU A 109 11.66 7.70 0.47
CA GLU A 109 11.09 7.16 -0.79
C GLU A 109 12.20 6.68 -1.73
N ASP A 110 13.27 7.48 -1.89
CA ASP A 110 14.40 7.14 -2.76
C ASP A 110 15.21 5.96 -2.22
N GLU A 111 15.54 5.97 -0.91
CA GLU A 111 16.23 4.84 -0.26
C GLU A 111 15.42 3.53 -0.36
N PHE A 112 14.09 3.62 -0.25
CA PHE A 112 13.18 2.50 -0.39
C PHE A 112 13.17 1.96 -1.84
N ASN A 113 13.10 2.84 -2.83
CA ASN A 113 13.10 2.46 -4.25
C ASN A 113 14.39 1.71 -4.63
N ASP A 114 15.55 2.19 -4.15
CA ASP A 114 16.84 1.52 -4.36
C ASP A 114 16.87 0.10 -3.78
N ARG A 115 16.24 -0.11 -2.60
CA ARG A 115 16.14 -1.44 -1.98
C ARG A 115 15.18 -2.34 -2.74
N LEU A 116 14.04 -1.81 -3.17
CA LEU A 116 13.06 -2.55 -3.94
C LEU A 116 13.66 -3.03 -5.27
N GLN A 117 14.41 -2.17 -5.97
CA GLN A 117 15.07 -2.56 -7.21
C GLN A 117 16.06 -3.71 -6.99
N LYS A 118 16.87 -3.66 -5.93
CA LYS A 118 17.79 -4.77 -5.59
C LYS A 118 17.07 -6.07 -5.28
N LEU A 119 15.90 -6.02 -4.63
CA LEU A 119 15.09 -7.22 -4.37
C LEU A 119 14.52 -7.82 -5.67
N ILE A 120 14.08 -6.96 -6.60
CA ILE A 120 13.61 -7.40 -7.92
C ILE A 120 14.76 -8.02 -8.72
N GLU A 121 15.94 -7.38 -8.72
CA GLU A 121 17.15 -7.92 -9.37
C GLU A 121 17.52 -9.29 -8.78
N PHE A 122 17.55 -9.43 -7.46
CA PHE A 122 17.84 -10.71 -6.80
C PHE A 122 16.81 -11.80 -7.15
N ALA A 123 15.51 -11.46 -7.13
CA ALA A 123 14.46 -12.41 -7.47
C ALA A 123 14.54 -12.86 -8.94
N ASN A 124 14.91 -11.96 -9.86
CA ASN A 124 15.11 -12.31 -11.26
C ASN A 124 16.38 -13.16 -11.48
N GLU A 125 17.47 -12.87 -10.76
CA GLU A 125 18.70 -13.68 -10.81
C GLU A 125 18.47 -15.10 -10.27
N GLU A 126 17.72 -15.29 -9.17
CA GLU A 126 17.38 -16.61 -8.66
C GLU A 126 16.50 -17.43 -9.63
N LEU A 127 15.62 -16.76 -10.39
CA LEU A 127 14.76 -17.42 -11.40
C LEU A 127 15.53 -17.77 -12.68
N ASP A 128 16.46 -16.91 -13.13
CA ASP A 128 17.31 -17.17 -14.30
C ASP A 128 18.28 -18.34 -14.06
N ASP A 129 18.79 -18.51 -12.83
CA ASP A 129 19.65 -19.65 -12.46
C ASP A 129 18.87 -20.99 -12.38
N GLU A 130 17.57 -20.96 -12.08
CA GLU A 130 16.70 -22.15 -12.15
C GLU A 130 16.37 -22.56 -13.61
N GLU A 131 16.24 -21.63 -14.56
CA GLU A 131 16.00 -21.94 -15.98
C GLU A 131 17.20 -22.58 -16.70
N ILE A 132 18.42 -22.43 -16.17
CA ILE A 132 19.65 -23.02 -16.74
C ILE A 132 19.87 -24.47 -16.25
N SER A 133 18.98 -24.99 -15.39
CA SER A 133 19.13 -26.29 -14.71
C SER A 133 18.27 -27.45 -15.26
N GLU A 134 17.53 -27.29 -16.36
CA GLU A 134 16.77 -28.38 -17.03
C GLU A 134 17.49 -29.04 -18.22
#